data_AF-A0A3D1VAF9-F1
#
_entry.id   AF-A0A3D1VAF9-F1
#
_cell.length_a   1.000
_cell.length_b   1.000
_cell.length_c   1.000
_cell.angle_alpha   90.00
_cell.angle_beta   90.00
_cell.angle_gamma   90.00
#
_symmetry.space_group_name_H-M   'P 1'
#
loop_
_entity.id
_entity.type
_entity.pdbx_description
1 polymer ?
#
loop_
_entity_poly.entity_id
_entity_poly.type
_entity_poly.pdbx_seq_one_letter_code
_entity_poly.pdbx_strand_id
1 'polypeptide(L)'
;MVSSLLSKGKDQGFLLSDEVIAAFPRLEEDIAAIDELWSSLLEHNVEILDDPPAADLNPPRLQLTRSRAIESSNGVSEVDPFARPSRDDAEAYLAGAATDSVRLYLQEIGETDLLTMQEEVWLAKRMERGLHAADRLARCDYADESERRELEADRDDGEKARSHLIQANLRLVVSVAKKYVGRGLSFLDLIQEGNIGLMKATDKFDYRRGFKFSTYAT
;
A
#
# COMPACT_ATOMS: atom_id res chain seq x y z
N MET A 1 32.22 -23.96 4.75
CA MET A 1 31.18 -23.65 5.74
C MET A 1 30.08 -22.80 5.13
N VAL A 2 30.38 -21.67 4.46
CA VAL A 2 29.38 -20.88 3.71
C VAL A 2 28.68 -21.69 2.60
N SER A 3 29.45 -22.46 1.82
CA SER A 3 28.93 -23.26 0.70
C SER A 3 27.99 -24.39 1.11
N SER A 4 28.13 -24.95 2.32
CA SER A 4 27.27 -26.02 2.81
C SER A 4 25.92 -25.50 3.31
N LEU A 5 25.91 -24.29 3.91
CA LEU A 5 24.65 -23.63 4.28
C LEU A 5 23.86 -23.24 3.03
N LEU A 6 24.56 -22.71 2.02
CA LEU A 6 23.95 -22.32 0.75
C LEU A 6 23.38 -23.52 -0.01
N SER A 7 24.05 -24.68 0.00
CA SER A 7 23.50 -25.88 -0.67
C SER A 7 22.28 -26.42 0.06
N LYS A 8 22.29 -26.40 1.40
CA LYS A 8 21.13 -26.80 2.21
C LYS A 8 19.93 -25.88 1.98
N GLY A 9 20.18 -24.57 1.93
CA GLY A 9 19.18 -23.57 1.58
C GLY A 9 18.62 -23.74 0.17
N LYS A 10 19.46 -24.08 -0.82
CA LYS A 10 19.02 -24.38 -2.19
C LYS A 10 18.12 -25.61 -2.28
N ASP A 11 18.40 -26.65 -1.48
CA ASP A 11 17.65 -27.90 -1.52
C ASP A 11 16.31 -27.79 -0.77
N GLN A 12 16.27 -27.00 0.31
CA GLN A 12 15.08 -26.86 1.17
C GLN A 12 14.23 -25.64 0.84
N GLY A 13 14.79 -24.65 0.13
CA GLY A 13 14.15 -23.37 -0.17
C GLY A 13 14.11 -22.41 1.02
N PHE A 14 14.55 -22.83 2.21
CA PHE A 14 14.61 -22.00 3.41
C PHE A 14 15.81 -22.33 4.30
N LEU A 15 16.22 -21.38 5.15
CA LEU A 15 17.21 -21.52 6.22
C LEU A 15 16.66 -20.92 7.51
N LEU A 16 17.01 -21.48 8.67
CA LEU A 16 16.61 -20.91 9.95
C LEU A 16 17.57 -19.83 10.41
N SER A 17 17.06 -18.78 11.04
CA SER A 17 17.85 -17.67 11.60
C SER A 17 18.93 -18.20 12.56
N ASP A 18 18.60 -19.18 13.40
CA ASP A 18 19.54 -19.84 14.31
C ASP A 18 20.70 -20.55 13.58
N GLU A 19 20.43 -21.12 12.39
CA GLU A 19 21.46 -21.81 11.59
C GLU A 19 22.43 -20.82 10.93
N VAL A 20 21.93 -19.64 10.56
CA VAL A 20 22.74 -18.54 10.02
C VAL A 20 23.61 -17.94 11.12
N ILE A 21 23.05 -17.69 12.30
CA ILE A 21 23.76 -17.15 13.46
C ILE A 21 24.84 -18.14 13.95
N ALA A 22 24.51 -19.44 14.03
CA ALA A 22 25.47 -20.47 14.44
C ALA A 22 26.61 -20.64 13.44
N ALA A 23 26.36 -20.44 12.14
CA ALA A 23 27.39 -20.50 11.11
C ALA A 23 28.31 -19.28 11.10
N PHE A 24 27.84 -18.14 11.62
CA PHE A 24 28.57 -16.88 11.66
C PHE A 24 28.41 -16.15 13.01
N PRO A 25 29.05 -16.64 14.09
CA PRO A 25 28.92 -16.05 15.43
C PRO A 25 29.53 -14.64 15.58
N ARG A 26 30.13 -14.06 14.52
CA ARG A 26 30.61 -12.67 14.47
C ARG A 26 29.94 -11.84 13.36
N LEU A 27 28.86 -12.35 12.75
CA LEU A 27 28.20 -11.68 11.63
C LEU A 27 27.72 -10.27 12.03
N GLU A 28 27.31 -10.09 13.29
CA GLU A 28 26.89 -8.80 13.86
C GLU A 28 27.99 -7.72 13.87
N GLU A 29 29.26 -8.10 13.76
CA GLU A 29 30.40 -7.16 13.77
C GLU A 29 30.78 -6.67 12.35
N ASP A 30 30.30 -7.33 11.29
CA ASP A 30 30.68 -7.04 9.90
C ASP A 30 29.45 -6.89 8.99
N ILE A 31 28.92 -5.67 8.95
CA ILE A 31 27.74 -5.27 8.17
C ILE A 31 27.94 -5.54 6.66
N ALA A 32 29.18 -5.45 6.15
CA ALA A 32 29.44 -5.70 4.73
C ALA A 32 29.34 -7.19 4.37
N ALA A 33 29.77 -8.07 5.28
CA ALA A 33 29.63 -9.51 5.11
C ALA A 33 28.16 -9.97 5.20
N ILE A 34 27.35 -9.28 6.02
CA ILE A 34 25.90 -9.47 6.08
C ILE A 34 25.27 -9.22 4.71
N ASP A 35 25.56 -8.07 4.09
CA ASP A 35 24.99 -7.70 2.80
C ASP A 35 25.38 -8.66 1.65
N GLU A 36 26.62 -9.17 1.65
CA GLU A 36 27.07 -10.16 0.68
C GLU A 36 26.35 -11.52 0.85
N LEU A 37 26.13 -11.94 2.10
CA LEU A 37 25.39 -13.16 2.41
C LEU A 37 23.91 -13.05 2.00
N TRP A 38 23.25 -11.94 2.33
CA TRP A 38 21.86 -11.69 1.92
C TRP A 38 21.70 -11.64 0.42
N SER A 39 22.64 -10.99 -0.27
CA SER A 39 22.66 -10.94 -1.74
C SER A 39 22.79 -12.34 -2.34
N SER A 40 23.65 -13.18 -1.77
CA SER A 40 23.84 -14.56 -2.22
C SER A 40 22.61 -15.44 -1.95
N LEU A 41 21.90 -15.25 -0.84
CA LEU A 41 20.70 -16.01 -0.51
C LEU A 41 19.50 -15.61 -1.39
N LEU A 42 19.35 -14.32 -1.66
CA LEU A 42 18.33 -13.78 -2.57
C LEU A 42 18.52 -14.29 -4.01
N GLU A 43 19.76 -14.33 -4.51
CA GLU A 43 20.06 -14.84 -5.87
C GLU A 43 19.65 -16.31 -6.04
N HIS A 44 19.58 -17.06 -4.93
CA HIS A 44 19.30 -18.48 -4.92
C HIS A 44 17.91 -18.85 -4.39
N ASN A 45 17.01 -17.87 -4.22
CA ASN A 45 15.64 -18.06 -3.71
C ASN A 45 15.57 -18.82 -2.37
N VAL A 46 16.47 -18.50 -1.44
CA VAL A 46 16.47 -19.10 -0.10
C VAL A 46 15.85 -18.12 0.89
N GLU A 47 14.72 -18.50 1.49
CA GLU A 47 14.01 -17.70 2.49
C GLU A 47 14.60 -17.93 3.90
N ILE A 48 14.74 -16.88 4.73
CA ILE A 48 15.20 -17.04 6.12
C ILE A 48 13.99 -16.99 7.06
N LEU A 49 13.82 -18.03 7.89
CA LEU A 49 12.71 -18.19 8.80
C LEU A 49 13.20 -18.20 10.25
N ASP A 50 12.50 -17.51 11.15
CA ASP A 50 12.82 -17.53 12.58
C ASP A 50 12.38 -18.84 13.26
N ASP A 51 11.31 -19.46 12.75
CA ASP A 51 10.77 -20.72 13.25
C ASP A 51 10.65 -21.76 12.12
N PRO A 52 10.86 -23.06 12.40
CA PRO A 52 10.66 -24.10 11.41
C PRO A 52 9.20 -24.16 10.96
N PRO A 53 8.92 -24.30 9.66
CA PRO A 53 7.55 -24.40 9.17
C PRO A 53 6.86 -25.59 9.84
N ALA A 54 5.69 -25.33 10.44
CA ALA A 54 4.91 -26.35 11.13
C ALA A 54 4.66 -27.55 10.19
N ALA A 55 4.94 -28.76 10.68
CA ALA A 55 4.98 -29.99 9.88
C ALA A 55 3.63 -30.46 9.31
N ASP A 56 2.57 -29.68 9.42
CA ASP A 56 1.27 -29.98 8.84
C ASP A 56 0.67 -28.69 8.30
N LEU A 57 0.73 -28.54 6.97
CA LEU A 57 -0.33 -28.03 6.09
C LEU A 57 0.23 -27.98 4.65
N ASN A 58 -0.02 -29.07 3.93
CA ASN A 58 -0.12 -29.21 2.47
C ASN A 58 0.64 -28.16 1.60
N PRO A 59 1.74 -28.54 0.91
CA PRO A 59 2.46 -27.60 0.03
C PRO A 59 1.52 -27.10 -1.08
N PRO A 60 1.44 -25.78 -1.37
CA PRO A 60 0.70 -25.30 -2.51
C PRO A 60 1.39 -25.80 -3.78
N ARG A 61 0.81 -26.88 -4.28
CA ARG A 61 1.08 -27.53 -5.56
C ARG A 61 1.05 -26.48 -6.66
N LEU A 62 2.20 -26.31 -7.32
CA LEU A 62 2.35 -25.60 -8.59
C LEU A 62 1.26 -26.04 -9.58
N GLN A 63 0.18 -25.26 -9.72
CA GLN A 63 -0.68 -25.35 -10.89
C GLN A 63 -0.06 -24.54 -12.02
N LEU A 64 0.79 -25.23 -12.79
CA LEU A 64 1.09 -24.87 -14.16
C LEU A 64 -0.22 -24.77 -14.95
N THR A 65 -0.62 -23.55 -15.30
CA THR A 65 -1.25 -23.31 -16.62
C THR A 65 -0.29 -22.45 -17.44
N ARG A 66 0.35 -23.12 -18.41
CA ARG A 66 1.03 -22.50 -19.57
C ARG A 66 -0.01 -21.60 -20.27
N SER A 67 0.29 -20.41 -20.77
CA SER A 67 1.36 -20.13 -21.73
C SER A 67 1.58 -18.62 -21.91
N ARG A 68 2.86 -18.21 -21.96
CA ARG A 68 3.50 -17.09 -22.72
C ARG A 68 2.96 -15.65 -22.50
N ALA A 69 3.79 -14.62 -22.31
CA ALA A 69 5.24 -14.48 -22.28
C ALA A 69 5.59 -13.07 -21.74
N ILE A 70 6.57 -13.00 -20.81
CA ILE A 70 7.75 -12.11 -20.71
C ILE A 70 7.48 -10.60 -20.98
N GLU A 71 7.68 -9.68 -20.02
CA GLU A 71 8.98 -9.21 -19.49
C GLU A 71 8.86 -8.70 -18.03
N SER A 72 9.70 -9.23 -17.12
CA SER A 72 10.81 -8.49 -16.48
C SER A 72 10.43 -7.77 -15.17
N SER A 73 10.58 -8.45 -14.03
CA SER A 73 10.37 -7.88 -12.70
C SER A 73 11.70 -7.76 -11.95
N ASN A 74 12.33 -6.59 -12.12
CA ASN A 74 13.34 -6.06 -11.21
C ASN A 74 12.69 -5.96 -9.82
N GLY A 75 13.22 -6.72 -8.86
CA GLY A 75 12.75 -6.77 -7.48
C GLY A 75 13.01 -5.44 -6.75
N VAL A 76 12.05 -4.53 -6.85
CA VAL A 76 11.65 -3.70 -5.72
C VAL A 76 10.47 -4.47 -5.13
N SER A 77 10.53 -4.84 -3.85
CA SER A 77 9.37 -5.39 -3.15
C SER A 77 8.23 -4.39 -3.31
N GLU A 78 7.30 -4.70 -4.21
CA GLU A 78 6.01 -4.02 -4.29
C GLU A 78 5.28 -4.43 -3.01
N VAL A 79 5.51 -3.65 -1.95
CA VAL A 79 4.53 -3.50 -0.88
C VAL A 79 3.22 -3.18 -1.58
N ASP A 80 2.39 -4.21 -1.74
CA ASP A 80 1.09 -4.06 -2.37
C ASP A 80 0.35 -2.97 -1.59
N PRO A 81 0.12 -1.77 -2.18
CA PRO A 81 -0.57 -0.69 -1.50
C PRO A 81 -1.99 -1.09 -1.07
N PHE A 82 -2.47 -2.20 -1.62
CA PHE A 82 -3.79 -2.78 -1.51
C PHE A 82 -3.85 -3.96 -0.52
N ALA A 83 -2.74 -4.38 0.10
CA ALA A 83 -2.73 -5.40 1.15
C ALA A 83 -3.17 -4.82 2.52
N ARG A 84 -4.08 -5.51 3.22
CA ARG A 84 -4.54 -5.06 4.56
C ARG A 84 -3.33 -5.08 5.50
N PRO A 85 -3.06 -4.01 6.26
CA PRO A 85 -1.94 -4.01 7.19
C PRO A 85 -2.16 -5.12 8.23
N SER A 86 -1.17 -5.99 8.39
CA SER A 86 -1.22 -7.12 9.32
C SER A 86 -1.12 -6.63 10.77
N ARG A 87 -1.56 -7.44 11.73
CA ARG A 87 -1.34 -7.14 13.16
C ARG A 87 0.15 -7.03 13.49
N ASP A 88 0.96 -7.89 12.87
CA ASP A 88 2.40 -7.96 13.10
C ASP A 88 3.14 -6.78 12.46
N ASP A 89 2.62 -6.26 11.34
CA ASP A 89 3.09 -5.01 10.74
C ASP A 89 2.94 -3.87 11.74
N ALA A 90 1.76 -3.74 12.37
CA ALA A 90 1.51 -2.66 13.32
C ALA A 90 2.50 -2.70 14.51
N GLU A 91 2.75 -3.86 15.12
CA GLU A 91 3.63 -4.00 16.29
C GLU A 91 5.09 -3.62 16.02
N ALA A 92 5.63 -3.90 14.83
CA ALA A 92 6.99 -3.53 14.46
C ALA A 92 7.23 -2.01 14.38
N TYR A 93 6.19 -1.20 14.12
CA TYR A 93 6.30 0.27 14.03
C TYR A 93 6.11 0.98 15.40
N LEU A 94 5.77 0.25 16.46
CA LEU A 94 5.16 0.79 17.70
C LEU A 94 6.10 0.86 18.93
N ALA A 95 7.42 0.93 18.74
CA ALA A 95 8.37 1.17 19.83
C ALA A 95 8.30 2.65 20.34
N GLY A 96 7.19 3.06 20.96
CA GLY A 96 7.00 4.37 21.59
C GLY A 96 5.53 4.75 21.80
N ALA A 97 5.22 5.41 22.94
CA ALA A 97 3.90 5.65 23.55
C ALA A 97 2.79 6.36 22.73
N ALA A 98 2.92 6.51 21.42
CA ALA A 98 1.91 7.04 20.49
C ALA A 98 1.06 5.93 19.83
N THR A 99 0.99 4.75 20.46
CA THR A 99 0.62 3.50 19.79
C THR A 99 -0.85 3.41 19.39
N ASP A 100 -1.73 4.07 20.13
CA ASP A 100 -3.19 3.90 19.95
C ASP A 100 -3.75 4.76 18.80
N SER A 101 -3.18 5.95 18.54
CA SER A 101 -3.67 6.85 17.48
C SER A 101 -3.32 6.34 16.09
N VAL A 102 -2.08 5.86 15.89
CA VAL A 102 -1.65 5.23 14.64
C VAL A 102 -2.47 3.96 14.39
N ARG A 103 -2.70 3.15 15.43
CA ARG A 103 -3.45 1.90 15.30
C ARG A 103 -4.92 2.12 14.98
N LEU A 104 -5.56 3.10 15.63
CA LEU A 104 -6.93 3.51 15.32
C LEU A 104 -7.05 4.00 13.86
N TYR A 105 -6.10 4.82 13.42
CA TYR A 105 -6.06 5.31 12.04
C TYR A 105 -5.91 4.17 11.02
N LEU A 106 -4.95 3.26 11.23
CA LEU A 106 -4.73 2.11 10.34
C LEU A 106 -5.94 1.17 10.28
N GLN A 107 -6.65 1.00 11.40
CA GLN A 107 -7.89 0.25 11.44
C GLN A 107 -8.98 0.94 10.59
N GLU A 108 -9.18 2.24 10.78
CA GLU A 108 -10.22 2.99 10.07
C GLU A 108 -10.01 3.02 8.55
N ILE A 109 -8.78 3.24 8.08
CA ILE A 109 -8.49 3.20 6.64
C ILE A 109 -8.54 1.79 6.06
N GLY A 110 -8.48 0.76 6.90
CA GLY A 110 -8.56 -0.65 6.52
C GLY A 110 -10.00 -1.15 6.32
N GLU A 111 -10.99 -0.41 6.81
CA GLU A 111 -12.42 -0.75 6.67
C GLU A 111 -12.97 -0.46 5.28
N THR A 112 -12.38 0.49 4.56
CA THR A 112 -12.83 0.87 3.21
C THR A 112 -12.24 -0.05 2.14
N ASP A 113 -13.12 -0.53 1.27
CA ASP A 113 -12.73 -1.39 0.16
C ASP A 113 -11.98 -0.61 -0.91
N LEU A 114 -11.19 -1.36 -1.69
CA LEU A 114 -10.38 -0.81 -2.75
C LEU A 114 -11.21 -0.60 -4.00
N LEU A 115 -10.98 0.53 -4.65
CA LEU A 115 -11.70 0.88 -5.86
C LEU A 115 -11.05 0.25 -7.10
N THR A 116 -11.90 -0.26 -7.97
CA THR A 116 -11.57 -0.56 -9.34
C THR A 116 -11.47 0.72 -10.17
N MET A 117 -10.79 0.66 -11.32
CA MET A 117 -10.71 1.80 -12.24
C MET A 117 -12.11 2.29 -12.68
N GLN A 118 -13.07 1.39 -12.85
CA GLN A 118 -14.43 1.78 -13.25
C GLN A 118 -15.15 2.55 -12.15
N GLU A 119 -14.95 2.16 -10.88
CA GLU A 119 -15.50 2.86 -9.72
C GLU A 119 -14.83 4.22 -9.53
N GLU A 120 -13.52 4.33 -9.74
CA GLU A 120 -12.81 5.63 -9.74
C GLU A 120 -13.41 6.57 -10.79
N VAL A 121 -13.63 6.09 -12.01
CA VAL A 121 -14.28 6.87 -13.08
C VAL A 121 -15.70 7.26 -12.70
N TRP A 122 -16.46 6.35 -12.08
CA TRP A 122 -17.83 6.62 -11.65
C TRP A 122 -17.90 7.69 -10.56
N LEU A 123 -17.01 7.62 -9.56
CA LEU A 123 -16.89 8.64 -8.51
C LEU A 123 -16.46 9.99 -9.10
N ALA A 124 -15.48 10.00 -10.01
CA ALA A 124 -15.02 11.22 -10.68
C ALA A 124 -16.14 11.91 -11.47
N LYS A 125 -17.01 11.15 -12.15
CA LYS A 125 -18.19 11.71 -12.84
C LYS A 125 -19.19 12.34 -11.87
N ARG A 126 -19.43 11.71 -10.71
CA ARG A 126 -20.31 12.27 -9.66
C ARG A 126 -19.72 13.56 -9.09
N MET A 127 -18.41 13.60 -8.87
CA MET A 127 -17.71 14.82 -8.46
C MET A 127 -17.84 15.94 -9.51
N GLU A 128 -17.66 15.64 -10.80
CA GLU A 128 -17.82 16.62 -11.89
C GLU A 128 -19.26 17.18 -11.93
N ARG A 129 -20.27 16.32 -11.79
CA ARG A 129 -21.67 16.74 -11.70
C ARG A 129 -21.92 17.64 -10.49
N GLY A 130 -21.43 17.27 -9.31
CA GLY A 130 -21.59 18.07 -8.10
C GLY A 130 -20.88 19.41 -8.17
N LEU A 131 -19.71 19.48 -8.82
CA LEU A 131 -18.99 20.73 -9.06
C LEU A 131 -19.78 21.66 -10.00
N HIS A 132 -20.33 21.12 -11.09
CA HIS A 132 -21.18 21.88 -12.00
C HIS A 132 -22.45 22.38 -11.29
N ALA A 133 -23.06 21.55 -10.44
CA ALA A 133 -24.20 21.94 -9.64
C ALA A 133 -23.87 23.06 -8.64
N ALA A 134 -22.71 22.97 -7.98
CA ALA A 134 -22.22 24.00 -7.07
C ALA A 134 -21.98 25.35 -7.77
N ASP A 135 -21.39 25.36 -8.98
CA ASP A 135 -21.17 26.58 -9.76
C ASP A 135 -22.50 27.24 -10.18
N ARG A 136 -23.48 26.43 -10.62
CA ARG A 136 -24.84 26.93 -10.93
C ARG A 136 -25.53 27.54 -9.71
N LEU A 137 -25.47 26.86 -8.56
CA LEU A 137 -26.01 27.38 -7.30
C LEU A 137 -25.34 28.71 -6.89
N ALA A 138 -24.01 28.80 -7.01
CA ALA A 138 -23.25 30.00 -6.66
C ALA A 138 -23.60 31.20 -7.55
N ARG A 139 -23.97 30.97 -8.81
CA ARG A 139 -24.42 32.00 -9.76
C ARG A 139 -25.92 32.28 -9.69
N CYS A 140 -26.65 31.59 -8.81
CA CYS A 140 -28.11 31.60 -8.76
C CYS A 140 -28.76 31.25 -10.12
N ASP A 141 -28.13 30.34 -10.87
CA ASP A 141 -28.55 29.91 -12.21
C ASP A 141 -29.50 28.70 -12.13
N TYR A 142 -30.73 28.97 -11.68
CA TYR A 142 -31.83 28.00 -11.61
C TYR A 142 -33.18 28.69 -11.81
N ALA A 143 -34.13 28.01 -12.45
CA ALA A 143 -35.43 28.55 -12.82
C ALA A 143 -36.42 28.56 -11.66
N ASP A 144 -36.40 27.51 -10.83
CA ASP A 144 -37.32 27.35 -9.72
C ASP A 144 -36.68 26.66 -8.50
N GLU A 145 -37.43 26.62 -7.40
CA GLU A 145 -36.99 26.01 -6.14
C GLU A 145 -36.84 24.47 -6.25
N SER A 146 -37.50 23.83 -7.22
CA SER A 146 -37.34 22.39 -7.45
C SER A 146 -35.99 22.10 -8.11
N GLU A 147 -35.63 22.85 -9.15
CA GLU A 147 -34.31 22.75 -9.80
C GLU A 147 -33.19 23.10 -8.80
N ARG A 148 -33.39 24.10 -7.95
CA ARG A 148 -32.44 24.41 -6.88
C ARG A 148 -32.21 23.20 -5.96
N ARG A 149 -33.26 22.51 -5.51
CA ARG A 149 -33.12 21.31 -4.66
C ARG A 149 -32.41 20.17 -5.37
N GLU A 150 -32.63 20.01 -6.67
CA GLU A 150 -31.91 19.01 -7.48
C GLU A 150 -30.42 19.33 -7.56
N LEU A 151 -30.05 20.60 -7.78
CA LEU A 151 -28.66 21.03 -7.76
C LEU A 151 -28.01 20.86 -6.38
N GLU A 152 -28.75 21.13 -5.30
CA GLU A 152 -28.27 20.90 -3.93
C GLU A 152 -28.02 19.40 -3.70
N ALA A 153 -28.92 18.53 -4.17
CA ALA A 153 -28.72 17.08 -4.09
C ALA A 153 -27.51 16.60 -4.90
N ASP A 154 -27.30 17.13 -6.11
CA ASP A 154 -26.14 16.80 -6.95
C ASP A 154 -24.83 17.31 -6.35
N ARG A 155 -24.82 18.49 -5.73
CA ARG A 155 -23.67 19.02 -4.98
C ARG A 155 -23.30 18.06 -3.83
N ASP A 156 -24.27 17.72 -3.00
CA ASP A 156 -24.05 16.86 -1.83
C ASP A 156 -23.63 15.44 -2.26
N ASP A 157 -24.15 14.96 -3.40
CA ASP A 157 -23.74 13.70 -4.03
C ASP A 157 -22.27 13.74 -4.49
N GLY A 158 -21.84 14.85 -5.08
CA GLY A 158 -20.45 15.08 -5.48
C GLY A 158 -19.49 15.14 -4.30
N GLU A 159 -19.88 15.79 -3.19
CA GLU A 159 -19.08 15.82 -1.96
C GLU A 159 -18.92 14.44 -1.32
N LYS A 160 -19.98 13.62 -1.34
CA LYS A 160 -19.91 12.22 -0.90
C LYS A 160 -19.00 11.39 -1.79
N ALA A 161 -19.08 11.58 -3.11
CA ALA A 161 -18.20 10.89 -4.05
C ALA A 161 -16.73 11.28 -3.84
N ARG A 162 -16.46 12.58 -3.61
CA ARG A 162 -15.12 13.07 -3.27
C ARG A 162 -14.57 12.43 -2.00
N SER A 163 -15.38 12.41 -0.93
CA SER A 163 -14.99 11.80 0.35
C SER A 163 -14.70 10.31 0.19
N HIS A 164 -15.53 9.60 -0.56
CA HIS A 164 -15.34 8.17 -0.82
C HIS A 164 -14.05 7.91 -1.60
N LEU A 165 -13.77 8.70 -2.65
CA LEU A 165 -12.53 8.55 -3.43
C LEU A 165 -11.28 8.79 -2.58
N ILE A 166 -11.33 9.77 -1.66
CA ILE A 166 -10.23 10.02 -0.71
C ILE A 166 -10.06 8.82 0.23
N GLN A 167 -11.14 8.39 0.89
CA GLN A 167 -11.09 7.33 1.90
C GLN A 167 -10.52 6.03 1.34
N ALA A 168 -10.99 5.61 0.16
CA ALA A 168 -10.51 4.38 -0.49
C ALA A 168 -9.02 4.43 -0.87
N ASN A 169 -8.42 5.63 -0.94
CA ASN A 169 -7.02 5.84 -1.29
C ASN A 169 -6.13 6.24 -0.10
N LEU A 170 -6.65 6.29 1.13
CA LEU A 170 -5.82 6.62 2.31
C LEU A 170 -4.70 5.59 2.56
N ARG A 171 -4.89 4.35 2.12
CA ARG A 171 -3.89 3.28 2.21
C ARG A 171 -2.66 3.55 1.34
N LEU A 172 -2.86 4.20 0.19
CA LEU A 172 -1.76 4.64 -0.67
C LEU A 172 -0.85 5.62 0.08
N VAL A 173 -1.43 6.57 0.81
CA VAL A 173 -0.67 7.56 1.61
C VAL A 173 0.24 6.86 2.61
N VAL A 174 -0.27 5.87 3.34
CA VAL A 174 0.51 5.08 4.30
C VAL A 174 1.66 4.35 3.59
N SER A 175 1.39 3.71 2.44
CA SER A 175 2.42 2.99 1.67
C SER A 175 3.54 3.90 1.16
N VAL A 176 3.22 5.15 0.79
CA VAL A 176 4.20 6.15 0.34
C VAL A 176 4.96 6.71 1.53
N ALA A 177 4.26 7.08 2.62
CA ALA A 177 4.84 7.65 3.83
C ALA A 177 5.88 6.72 4.48
N LYS A 178 5.65 5.40 4.45
CA LYS A 178 6.60 4.38 4.94
C LYS A 178 8.02 4.56 4.36
N LYS A 179 8.15 4.98 3.10
CA LYS A 179 9.46 5.17 2.43
C LYS A 179 10.26 6.35 2.99
N TYR A 180 9.63 7.24 3.74
CA TYR A 180 10.22 8.47 4.28
C TYR A 180 10.42 8.44 5.80
N VAL A 181 10.05 7.33 6.47
CA VAL A 181 10.29 7.15 7.91
C VAL A 181 11.79 7.18 8.20
N GLY A 182 12.16 7.72 9.37
CA GLY A 182 13.56 7.82 9.81
C GLY A 182 14.35 9.00 9.21
N ARG A 183 13.69 9.88 8.44
CA ARG A 183 14.31 11.07 7.82
C ARG A 183 14.07 12.38 8.59
N GLY A 184 13.76 12.29 9.89
CA GLY A 184 13.62 13.44 10.78
C GLY A 184 12.20 13.96 11.03
N LEU A 185 11.17 13.41 10.37
CA LEU A 185 9.75 13.67 10.67
C LEU A 185 9.09 12.45 11.30
N SER A 186 8.06 12.67 12.12
CA SER A 186 7.28 11.57 12.67
C SER A 186 6.43 10.90 11.58
N PHE A 187 6.11 9.62 11.75
CA PHE A 187 5.28 8.90 10.79
C PHE A 187 3.88 9.51 10.64
N LEU A 188 3.31 10.00 11.74
CA LEU A 188 2.03 10.70 11.73
C LEU A 188 2.12 11.99 10.90
N ASP A 189 3.20 12.77 11.03
CA ASP A 189 3.37 13.99 10.24
C ASP A 189 3.47 13.68 8.74
N LEU A 190 4.21 12.63 8.37
CA LEU A 190 4.31 12.18 6.98
C LEU A 190 2.95 11.74 6.41
N ILE A 191 2.15 11.03 7.21
CA ILE A 191 0.78 10.63 6.82
C ILE A 191 -0.09 11.87 6.63
N GLN A 192 -0.02 12.86 7.53
CA GLN A 192 -0.85 14.05 7.42
C GLN A 192 -0.51 14.89 6.19
N GLU A 193 0.78 15.10 5.92
CA GLU A 193 1.22 15.76 4.68
C GLU A 193 0.78 14.97 3.43
N GLY A 194 0.89 13.65 3.47
CA GLY A 194 0.42 12.78 2.39
C GLY A 194 -1.10 12.86 2.18
N ASN A 195 -1.89 12.92 3.25
CA ASN A 195 -3.34 13.10 3.18
C ASN A 195 -3.72 14.44 2.56
N ILE A 196 -2.98 15.51 2.86
CA ILE A 196 -3.16 16.82 2.21
C ILE A 196 -2.82 16.74 0.72
N GLY A 197 -1.74 16.05 0.36
CA GLY A 197 -1.37 15.79 -1.03
C GLY A 197 -2.46 15.02 -1.77
N LEU A 198 -2.98 13.96 -1.15
CA LEU A 198 -4.06 13.12 -1.67
C LEU A 198 -5.32 13.94 -1.96
N MET A 199 -5.77 14.77 -1.01
CA MET A 199 -6.94 15.64 -1.21
C MET A 199 -6.77 16.56 -2.43
N LYS A 200 -5.60 17.17 -2.58
CA LYS A 200 -5.29 18.03 -3.73
C LYS A 200 -5.22 17.26 -5.04
N ALA A 201 -4.75 16.01 -5.01
CA ALA A 201 -4.73 15.12 -6.17
C ALA A 201 -6.16 14.74 -6.58
N THR A 202 -7.03 14.43 -5.61
CA THR A 202 -8.46 14.16 -5.84
C THR A 202 -9.15 15.31 -6.57
N ASP A 203 -8.90 16.55 -6.16
CA ASP A 203 -9.52 17.73 -6.79
C ASP A 203 -9.05 17.97 -8.24
N LYS A 204 -7.92 17.40 -8.63
CA LYS A 204 -7.30 17.57 -9.96
C LYS A 204 -7.34 16.30 -10.81
N PHE A 205 -7.98 15.24 -10.33
CA PHE A 205 -7.98 13.96 -11.01
C PHE A 205 -8.78 14.05 -12.32
N ASP A 206 -8.14 13.70 -13.43
CA ASP A 206 -8.78 13.63 -14.74
C ASP A 206 -8.91 12.18 -15.22
N TYR A 207 -10.12 11.64 -15.07
CA TYR A 207 -10.46 10.28 -15.46
C TYR A 207 -10.41 10.05 -16.99
N ARG A 208 -10.44 11.11 -17.81
CA ARG A 208 -10.42 11.01 -19.28
C ARG A 208 -9.05 10.62 -19.82
N ARG A 209 -7.99 10.77 -19.01
CA ARG A 209 -6.63 10.38 -19.36
C ARG A 209 -6.41 8.87 -19.36
N GLY A 210 -7.35 8.09 -18.82
CA GLY A 210 -7.32 6.62 -18.85
C GLY A 210 -6.32 5.97 -17.90
N PHE A 211 -5.72 6.73 -16.98
CA PHE A 211 -4.85 6.21 -15.92
C PHE A 211 -5.64 6.03 -14.62
N LYS A 212 -5.21 5.06 -13.78
CA LYS A 212 -5.75 4.89 -12.43
C LYS A 212 -5.41 6.10 -11.56
N PHE A 213 -6.23 6.35 -10.55
CA PHE A 213 -5.97 7.42 -9.60
C PHE A 213 -4.62 7.25 -8.88
N SER A 214 -4.27 6.02 -8.47
CA SER A 214 -3.01 5.72 -7.80
C SER A 214 -1.77 6.11 -8.61
N THR A 215 -1.82 5.99 -9.94
CA THR A 215 -0.74 6.40 -10.85
C THR A 215 -0.58 7.91 -10.92
N TYR A 216 -1.67 8.66 -10.76
CA TYR A 216 -1.64 10.12 -10.75
C TYR A 216 -1.19 10.70 -9.40
N ALA A 217 -1.48 9.98 -8.30
CA ALA A 217 -1.22 10.42 -6.94
C ALA A 217 0.20 10.07 -6.41
N THR A 218 0.97 9.26 -7.14
CA THR A 218 2.34 8.81 -6.78
C THR A 218 3.38 9.56 -7.60
#